data_AF-Q9D2X8-F1
#
_entry.id   AF-Q9D2X8-F1
#
_cell.length_a   1.000
_cell.length_b   1.000
_cell.length_c   1.000
_cell.angle_alpha   90.00
_cell.angle_beta   90.00
_cell.angle_gamma   90.00
#
_symmetry.space_group_name_H-M   'P 1'
#
loop_
_entity.id
_entity.type
_entity.pdbx_description
1 polymer ?
#
loop_
_entity_poly.entity_id
_entity_poly.type
_entity_poly.pdbx_seq_one_letter_code
_entity_poly.pdbx_strand_id
1 'polypeptide(L)'
;METGCWVLGGEFEDSVFEQRPERRPEPPSPYRAKLCEPQWFYEETECSDDIEVLTLKKFRGDLAYRRQEYEKALQEYSSISEQLPSTNFAMKRDVQEGQARCLAHLGRHEEALEMAADLESKATNTDHLTVVLHLHLAVFSSLQSREHTILCLHKLIALHPLNPWSWCKLAEAYLSPGPGLPAGVSPQGQKSSASSDKAVGPSSVHSGTGSLLSLPTTLPENALLSVEASGSAQENMPSLARRREEAQMEARRKACASLLRARLLLQLAQSQQTSFALEKNLRTQQEIAGKVKDFNFREDTLLLMEEAMGEDIVPEKIKEELHSEVKCVGPGALTAMVVASSKEFEDKWFRKIKDHFCPLGNQFHVEVEIIA
;
A
#
# COMPACT_ATOMS: atom_id res chain seq x y z
N MET A 1 -44.08 -37.26 -6.12
CA MET A 1 -43.22 -36.91 -7.27
C MET A 1 -43.16 -35.40 -7.33
N GLU A 2 -41.96 -34.87 -7.15
CA GLU A 2 -41.65 -33.47 -7.38
C GLU A 2 -41.95 -33.11 -8.84
N THR A 3 -42.66 -32.01 -9.05
CA THR A 3 -42.58 -31.25 -10.30
C THR A 3 -42.02 -29.89 -9.94
N GLY A 4 -40.69 -29.84 -9.86
CA GLY A 4 -39.96 -28.58 -9.94
C GLY A 4 -40.20 -27.97 -11.33
N CYS A 5 -40.90 -26.85 -11.38
CA CYS A 5 -40.90 -26.00 -12.54
C CYS A 5 -39.94 -24.85 -12.24
N TRP A 6 -38.69 -25.04 -12.66
CA TRP A 6 -37.70 -23.97 -12.72
C TRP A 6 -38.16 -22.98 -13.79
N VAL A 7 -38.76 -21.86 -13.37
CA VAL A 7 -39.04 -20.74 -14.26
C VAL A 7 -37.71 -20.03 -14.53
N LEU A 8 -36.99 -20.55 -15.50
CA LEU A 8 -35.81 -19.92 -16.14
C LEU A 8 -36.29 -18.92 -17.20
N GLY A 9 -37.27 -18.10 -16.85
CA GLY A 9 -37.73 -16.97 -17.64
C GLY A 9 -37.27 -15.72 -16.94
N GLY A 10 -36.25 -15.04 -17.49
CA GLY A 10 -35.98 -13.67 -17.10
C GLY A 10 -37.25 -12.86 -17.40
N GLU A 11 -38.01 -12.54 -16.37
CA GLU A 11 -39.11 -11.59 -16.44
C GLU A 11 -38.48 -10.27 -16.87
N PHE A 12 -38.52 -10.03 -18.18
CA PHE A 12 -38.13 -8.76 -18.75
C PHE A 12 -39.16 -7.76 -18.22
N GLU A 13 -38.68 -6.74 -17.51
CA GLU A 13 -39.52 -5.73 -16.88
C GLU A 13 -40.20 -4.91 -17.99
N ASP A 14 -41.40 -5.33 -18.42
CA ASP A 14 -42.20 -4.71 -19.50
C ASP A 14 -42.50 -3.23 -19.23
N SER A 15 -42.36 -2.77 -17.99
CA SER A 15 -42.47 -1.37 -17.57
C SER A 15 -41.48 -0.43 -18.28
N VAL A 16 -40.41 -0.95 -18.89
CA VAL A 16 -39.48 -0.14 -19.71
C VAL A 16 -40.13 0.31 -21.03
N PHE A 17 -41.06 -0.47 -21.57
CA PHE A 17 -41.78 -0.18 -22.83
C PHE A 17 -43.18 0.40 -22.61
N GLU A 18 -43.67 0.44 -21.37
CA GLU A 18 -44.92 1.12 -21.05
C GLU A 18 -44.85 2.59 -21.47
N GLN A 19 -45.96 3.10 -22.02
CA GLN A 19 -46.07 4.52 -22.36
C GLN A 19 -45.82 5.34 -21.10
N ARG A 20 -44.67 6.01 -21.07
CA ARG A 20 -44.29 6.93 -20.00
C ARG A 20 -45.47 7.87 -19.75
N PRO A 21 -45.91 8.09 -18.51
CA PRO A 21 -46.98 9.02 -18.22
C PRO A 21 -46.69 10.34 -18.94
N GLU A 22 -47.63 10.76 -19.77
CA GLU A 22 -47.54 11.99 -20.55
C GLU A 22 -47.23 13.13 -19.58
N ARG A 23 -45.98 13.60 -19.57
CA ARG A 23 -45.60 14.75 -18.73
C ARG A 23 -46.44 15.90 -19.22
N ARG A 24 -47.38 16.35 -18.38
CA ARG A 24 -48.12 17.60 -18.61
C ARG A 24 -47.09 18.67 -18.99
N PRO A 25 -47.29 19.41 -20.09
CA PRO A 25 -46.38 20.47 -20.49
C PRO A 25 -46.59 21.66 -19.56
N GLU A 26 -46.22 21.52 -18.29
CA GLU A 26 -45.92 22.67 -17.47
C GLU A 26 -44.63 23.27 -18.02
N PRO A 27 -44.60 24.58 -18.33
CA PRO A 27 -43.36 25.23 -18.70
C PRO A 27 -42.36 24.97 -17.57
N PRO A 28 -41.12 24.52 -17.89
CA PRO A 28 -40.14 24.27 -16.85
C PRO A 28 -40.01 25.55 -16.03
N SER A 29 -40.15 25.43 -14.71
CA SER A 29 -39.81 26.52 -13.82
C SER A 29 -38.41 27.00 -14.20
N PRO A 30 -38.18 28.31 -14.36
CA PRO A 30 -36.89 28.81 -14.79
C PRO A 30 -35.84 28.27 -13.83
N TYR A 31 -34.91 27.46 -14.35
CA TYR A 31 -33.88 26.80 -13.56
C TYR A 31 -33.07 27.89 -12.84
N ARG A 32 -33.24 27.96 -11.52
CA ARG A 32 -32.46 28.84 -10.67
C ARG A 32 -31.43 27.98 -9.97
N ALA A 33 -30.17 28.11 -10.41
CA ALA A 33 -29.06 27.45 -9.75
C ALA A 33 -29.08 27.81 -8.25
N LYS A 34 -28.90 26.80 -7.38
CA LYS A 34 -28.70 27.06 -5.96
C LYS A 34 -27.41 27.88 -5.81
N LEU A 35 -27.52 29.08 -5.25
CA LEU A 35 -26.35 29.86 -4.86
C LEU A 35 -25.90 29.36 -3.50
N CYS A 36 -24.75 28.71 -3.46
CA CYS A 36 -24.17 28.18 -2.24
C CYS A 36 -22.97 29.05 -1.85
N GLU A 37 -23.09 29.76 -0.74
CA GLU A 37 -21.99 30.56 -0.19
C GLU A 37 -20.84 29.65 0.30
N PRO A 38 -19.59 30.15 0.40
CA PRO A 38 -18.50 29.38 0.99
C PRO A 38 -18.88 28.83 2.37
N GLN A 39 -18.63 27.53 2.61
CA GLN A 39 -18.99 26.86 3.86
C GLN A 39 -20.51 26.82 4.16
N TRP A 40 -21.37 26.92 3.14
CA TRP A 40 -22.84 26.78 3.30
C TRP A 40 -23.28 25.53 4.09
N PHE A 41 -22.48 24.48 4.09
CA PHE A 41 -22.73 23.23 4.82
C PHE A 41 -22.44 23.29 6.33
N TYR A 42 -21.93 24.42 6.84
CA TYR A 42 -21.59 24.59 8.25
C TYR A 42 -22.82 24.85 9.13
N GLU A 43 -23.86 25.49 8.58
CA GLU A 43 -25.08 25.85 9.33
C GLU A 43 -25.95 24.61 9.58
N GLU A 44 -26.53 24.52 10.78
CA GLU A 44 -27.55 23.51 11.11
C GLU A 44 -28.76 23.74 10.20
N THR A 45 -28.97 22.83 9.25
CA THR A 45 -30.13 22.88 8.37
C THR A 45 -31.23 22.04 9.00
N GLU A 46 -32.41 22.63 9.21
CA GLU A 46 -33.66 21.90 9.47
C GLU A 46 -34.12 21.19 8.19
N CYS A 47 -33.30 20.27 7.67
CA CYS A 47 -33.69 19.46 6.53
C CYS A 47 -34.49 18.25 7.01
N SER A 48 -35.61 17.96 6.34
CA SER A 48 -36.41 16.74 6.55
C SER A 48 -35.74 15.48 6.01
N ASP A 49 -34.74 15.63 5.14
CA ASP A 49 -34.15 14.53 4.39
C ASP A 49 -32.91 14.02 5.11
N ASP A 50 -33.03 12.86 5.76
CA ASP A 50 -31.95 12.23 6.53
C ASP A 50 -30.63 12.11 5.73
N ILE A 51 -30.72 11.82 4.43
CA ILE A 51 -29.54 11.68 3.56
C ILE A 51 -28.82 13.02 3.33
N GLU A 52 -29.56 14.12 3.19
CA GLU A 52 -28.95 15.47 3.04
C GLU A 52 -28.24 15.86 4.33
N VAL A 53 -28.87 15.62 5.49
CA VAL A 53 -28.25 15.86 6.80
C VAL A 53 -26.93 15.09 6.96
N LEU A 54 -26.88 13.81 6.57
CA LEU A 54 -25.66 13.01 6.61
C LEU A 54 -24.59 13.52 5.63
N THR A 55 -25.00 14.01 4.46
CA THR A 55 -24.10 14.59 3.47
C THR A 55 -23.45 15.88 4.00
N LEU A 56 -24.23 16.75 4.68
CA LEU A 56 -23.71 17.96 5.30
C LEU A 56 -22.70 17.64 6.41
N LYS A 57 -23.01 16.66 7.27
CA LYS A 57 -22.05 16.17 8.28
C LYS A 57 -20.77 15.65 7.65
N LYS A 58 -20.86 14.90 6.55
CA LYS A 58 -19.68 14.43 5.81
C LYS A 58 -18.80 15.61 5.38
N PHE A 59 -19.39 16.64 4.78
CA PHE A 59 -18.64 17.83 4.38
C PHE A 59 -17.98 18.58 5.54
N ARG A 60 -18.63 18.62 6.72
CA ARG A 60 -18.02 19.17 7.94
C ARG A 60 -16.81 18.34 8.40
N GLY A 61 -16.94 17.01 8.37
CA GLY A 61 -15.84 16.08 8.64
C GLY A 61 -14.66 16.25 7.68
N ASP A 62 -14.95 16.30 6.37
CA ASP A 62 -13.94 16.49 5.32
C ASP A 62 -13.20 17.83 5.49
N LEU A 63 -13.93 18.90 5.81
CA LEU A 63 -13.35 20.21 6.08
C LEU A 63 -12.49 20.21 7.34
N ALA A 64 -12.95 19.58 8.42
CA ALA A 64 -12.19 19.42 9.65
C ALA A 64 -10.90 18.61 9.41
N TYR A 65 -10.97 17.53 8.64
CA TYR A 65 -9.80 16.74 8.23
C TYR A 65 -8.79 17.59 7.45
N ARG A 66 -9.27 18.39 6.48
CA ARG A 66 -8.41 19.32 5.72
C ARG A 66 -7.75 20.39 6.60
N ARG A 67 -8.42 20.82 7.67
CA ARG A 67 -7.88 21.74 8.69
C ARG A 67 -6.99 21.05 9.72
N GLN A 68 -6.78 19.73 9.60
CA GLN A 68 -6.01 18.91 10.54
C GLN A 68 -6.65 18.82 11.95
N GLU A 69 -7.95 19.09 12.05
CA GLU A 69 -8.76 18.93 13.26
C GLU A 69 -9.24 17.46 13.35
N TYR A 70 -8.30 16.50 13.45
CA TYR A 70 -8.60 15.07 13.26
C TYR A 70 -9.59 14.49 14.28
N GLU A 71 -9.55 14.95 15.53
CA GLU A 71 -10.48 14.51 16.57
C GLU A 71 -11.92 14.94 16.23
N LYS A 72 -12.09 16.18 15.77
CA LYS A 72 -13.39 16.71 15.34
C LYS A 72 -13.88 16.01 14.07
N ALA A 73 -13.00 15.81 13.10
CA ALA A 73 -13.33 15.06 11.89
C ALA A 73 -13.81 13.64 12.23
N LEU A 74 -13.12 12.96 13.16
CA LEU A 74 -13.51 11.64 13.65
C LEU A 74 -14.90 11.66 14.32
N GLN A 75 -15.21 12.67 15.13
CA GLN A 75 -16.53 12.82 15.76
C GLN A 75 -17.65 12.99 14.72
N GLU A 76 -17.44 13.83 13.71
CA GLU A 76 -18.40 14.02 12.61
C GLU A 76 -18.64 12.69 11.86
N TYR A 77 -17.57 11.99 11.49
CA TYR A 77 -17.68 10.70 10.83
C TYR A 77 -18.36 9.62 11.67
N SER A 78 -18.07 9.57 12.98
CA SER A 78 -18.73 8.63 13.90
C SER A 78 -20.23 8.94 14.03
N SER A 79 -20.61 10.21 14.11
CA SER A 79 -22.03 10.62 14.11
C SER A 79 -22.76 10.17 12.85
N ILE A 80 -22.11 10.22 11.68
CA ILE A 80 -22.67 9.71 10.43
C ILE A 80 -22.84 8.18 10.51
N SER A 81 -21.81 7.46 10.97
CA SER A 81 -21.83 5.99 11.03
C SER A 81 -22.95 5.44 11.92
N GLU A 82 -23.35 6.15 12.98
CA GLU A 82 -24.45 5.76 13.87
C GLU A 82 -25.83 5.94 13.22
N GLN A 83 -25.97 6.90 12.32
CA GLN A 83 -27.24 7.30 11.70
C GLN A 83 -27.41 6.72 10.29
N LEU A 84 -26.33 6.21 9.69
CA LEU A 84 -26.33 5.76 8.31
C LEU A 84 -27.13 4.45 8.15
N PRO A 85 -28.10 4.38 7.22
CA PRO A 85 -28.80 3.14 6.94
C PRO A 85 -27.84 2.10 6.35
N SER A 86 -28.08 0.82 6.66
CA SER A 86 -27.25 -0.31 6.21
C SER A 86 -27.19 -0.48 4.68
N THR A 87 -28.10 0.17 3.95
CA THR A 87 -28.18 0.17 2.48
C THR A 87 -27.19 1.11 1.81
N ASN A 88 -26.67 2.13 2.51
CA ASN A 88 -25.80 3.14 1.92
C ASN A 88 -24.32 2.74 1.98
N PHE A 89 -23.95 1.72 1.20
CA PHE A 89 -22.60 1.14 1.18
C PHE A 89 -21.52 2.14 0.78
N ALA A 90 -21.80 3.02 -0.18
CA ALA A 90 -20.82 3.99 -0.68
C ALA A 90 -20.44 4.99 0.41
N MET A 91 -21.44 5.65 1.03
CA MET A 91 -21.18 6.59 2.12
C MET A 91 -20.56 5.88 3.33
N LYS A 92 -20.95 4.63 3.62
CA LYS A 92 -20.35 3.87 4.72
C LYS A 92 -18.85 3.67 4.52
N ARG A 93 -18.43 3.26 3.32
CA ARG A 93 -17.02 3.06 2.99
C ARG A 93 -16.23 4.37 3.10
N ASP A 94 -16.75 5.44 2.51
CA ASP A 94 -16.11 6.76 2.57
C ASP A 94 -15.91 7.23 4.02
N VAL A 95 -16.93 7.06 4.86
CA VAL A 95 -16.88 7.45 6.29
C VAL A 95 -15.87 6.59 7.04
N GLN A 96 -15.89 5.27 6.88
CA GLN A 96 -14.92 4.36 7.52
C GLN A 96 -13.48 4.69 7.10
N GLU A 97 -13.25 5.00 5.84
CA GLU A 97 -11.96 5.43 5.32
C GLU A 97 -11.52 6.77 5.94
N GLY A 98 -12.45 7.73 6.06
CA GLY A 98 -12.24 8.99 6.76
C GLY A 98 -11.87 8.79 8.24
N GLN A 99 -12.59 7.92 8.95
CA GLN A 99 -12.30 7.55 10.34
C GLN A 99 -10.89 6.95 10.46
N ALA A 100 -10.55 5.97 9.62
CA ALA A 100 -9.25 5.32 9.65
C ALA A 100 -8.10 6.31 9.40
N ARG A 101 -8.26 7.26 8.46
CA ARG A 101 -7.27 8.33 8.25
C ARG A 101 -7.12 9.24 9.46
N CYS A 102 -8.23 9.65 10.09
CA CYS A 102 -8.18 10.44 11.32
C CYS A 102 -7.40 9.69 12.42
N LEU A 103 -7.73 8.41 12.65
CA LEU A 103 -7.05 7.58 13.64
C LEU A 103 -5.56 7.42 13.37
N ALA A 104 -5.17 7.26 12.09
CA ALA A 104 -3.78 7.21 11.70
C ALA A 104 -3.02 8.50 12.08
N HIS A 105 -3.61 9.66 11.84
CA HIS A 105 -3.01 10.96 12.23
C HIS A 105 -3.02 11.21 13.73
N LEU A 106 -3.96 10.63 14.48
CA LEU A 106 -4.04 10.69 15.94
C LEU A 106 -3.10 9.70 16.64
N GLY A 107 -2.35 8.87 15.89
CA GLY A 107 -1.47 7.83 16.45
C GLY A 107 -2.19 6.57 16.92
N ARG A 108 -3.50 6.47 16.70
CA ARG A 108 -4.35 5.30 17.01
C ARG A 108 -4.24 4.25 15.90
N HIS A 109 -3.02 3.78 15.67
CA HIS A 109 -2.67 2.97 14.50
C HIS A 109 -3.34 1.58 14.49
N GLU A 110 -3.52 0.95 15.65
CA GLU A 110 -4.15 -0.36 15.76
C GLU A 110 -5.60 -0.33 15.24
N GLU A 111 -6.39 0.64 15.73
CA GLU A 111 -7.77 0.85 15.28
C GLU A 111 -7.85 1.25 13.79
N ALA A 112 -6.89 2.05 13.32
CA ALA A 112 -6.80 2.41 11.91
C ALA A 112 -6.54 1.17 11.02
N LEU A 113 -5.69 0.24 11.46
CA LEU A 113 -5.40 -1.01 10.75
C LEU A 113 -6.59 -1.98 10.79
N GLU A 114 -7.32 -2.04 11.90
CA GLU A 114 -8.54 -2.85 11.99
C GLU A 114 -9.60 -2.39 10.97
N MET A 115 -9.86 -1.07 10.89
CA MET A 115 -10.76 -0.53 9.88
C MET A 115 -10.24 -0.71 8.45
N ALA A 116 -8.94 -0.57 8.22
CA ALA A 116 -8.35 -0.82 6.90
C ALA A 116 -8.54 -2.29 6.47
N ALA A 117 -8.34 -3.24 7.39
CA ALA A 117 -8.56 -4.66 7.14
C ALA A 117 -10.05 -4.98 6.86
N ASP A 118 -10.97 -4.36 7.62
CA ASP A 118 -12.41 -4.46 7.36
C ASP A 118 -12.78 -3.95 5.96
N LEU A 119 -12.24 -2.79 5.56
CA LEU A 119 -12.45 -2.23 4.23
C LEU A 119 -11.84 -3.09 3.10
N GLU A 120 -10.69 -3.73 3.34
CA GLU A 120 -10.02 -4.66 2.42
C GLU A 120 -10.90 -5.89 2.18
N SER A 121 -11.42 -6.48 3.27
CA SER A 121 -12.30 -7.67 3.19
C SER A 121 -13.61 -7.41 2.42
N LYS A 122 -14.06 -6.15 2.39
CA LYS A 122 -15.29 -5.68 1.72
C LYS A 122 -15.03 -5.07 0.34
N ALA A 123 -13.79 -5.13 -0.17
CA ALA A 123 -13.49 -4.63 -1.51
C ALA A 123 -14.14 -5.53 -2.58
N THR A 124 -14.72 -4.91 -3.59
CA THR A 124 -15.47 -5.57 -4.69
C THR A 124 -14.94 -5.20 -6.07
N ASN A 125 -14.00 -4.27 -6.14
CA ASN A 125 -13.33 -3.83 -7.34
C ASN A 125 -11.91 -3.38 -7.00
N THR A 126 -11.12 -3.15 -8.05
CA THR A 126 -9.72 -2.72 -7.97
C THR A 126 -9.59 -1.33 -7.35
N ASP A 127 -10.52 -0.41 -7.60
CA ASP A 127 -10.52 0.94 -7.02
C ASP A 127 -10.65 0.91 -5.49
N HIS A 128 -11.60 0.14 -4.96
CA HIS A 128 -11.80 -0.08 -3.54
C HIS A 128 -10.53 -0.61 -2.87
N LEU A 129 -9.90 -1.60 -3.49
CA LEU A 129 -8.66 -2.18 -2.97
C LEU A 129 -7.50 -1.19 -3.03
N THR A 130 -7.40 -0.41 -4.11
CA THR A 130 -6.38 0.63 -4.28
C THR A 130 -6.42 1.64 -3.15
N VAL A 131 -7.60 2.15 -2.85
CA VAL A 131 -7.80 3.14 -1.79
C VAL A 131 -7.40 2.58 -0.42
N VAL A 132 -7.79 1.33 -0.14
CA VAL A 132 -7.42 0.64 1.11
C VAL A 132 -5.92 0.39 1.22
N LEU A 133 -5.25 0.01 0.13
CA LEU A 133 -3.79 -0.16 0.13
C LEU A 133 -3.05 1.16 0.35
N HIS A 134 -3.57 2.29 -0.16
CA HIS A 134 -3.03 3.61 0.17
C HIS A 134 -3.24 4.00 1.63
N LEU A 135 -4.36 3.60 2.23
CA LEU A 135 -4.61 3.76 3.66
C LEU A 135 -3.61 2.94 4.49
N HIS A 136 -3.44 1.66 4.18
CA HIS A 136 -2.40 0.81 4.80
C HIS A 136 -1.01 1.43 4.66
N LEU A 137 -0.65 1.89 3.46
CA LEU A 137 0.62 2.55 3.20
C LEU A 137 0.83 3.78 4.10
N ALA A 138 -0.21 4.61 4.28
CA ALA A 138 -0.14 5.78 5.16
C ALA A 138 0.10 5.38 6.63
N VAL A 139 -0.61 4.35 7.13
CA VAL A 139 -0.46 3.86 8.51
C VAL A 139 0.91 3.20 8.73
N PHE A 140 1.38 2.35 7.81
CA PHE A 140 2.69 1.73 7.94
C PHE A 140 3.84 2.73 7.81
N SER A 141 3.65 3.78 7.01
CA SER A 141 4.61 4.89 6.93
C SER A 141 4.70 5.66 8.24
N SER A 142 3.57 5.93 8.92
CA SER A 142 3.60 6.58 10.25
C SER A 142 4.21 5.69 11.33
N LEU A 143 4.04 4.37 11.23
CA LEU A 143 4.67 3.38 12.12
C LEU A 143 6.15 3.12 11.81
N GLN A 144 6.68 3.65 10.70
CA GLN A 144 8.02 3.33 10.20
C GLN A 144 8.27 1.82 9.98
N SER A 145 7.19 1.05 9.73
CA SER A 145 7.31 -0.38 9.43
C SER A 145 7.72 -0.59 7.99
N ARG A 146 9.03 -0.70 7.78
CA ARG A 146 9.63 -0.83 6.44
C ARG A 146 9.12 -2.05 5.68
N GLU A 147 8.99 -3.19 6.36
CA GLU A 147 8.57 -4.44 5.72
C GLU A 147 7.12 -4.38 5.22
N HIS A 148 6.19 -3.90 6.05
CA HIS A 148 4.79 -3.75 5.65
C HIS A 148 4.61 -2.65 4.58
N THR A 149 5.41 -1.59 4.65
CA THR A 149 5.44 -0.54 3.61
C THR A 149 5.83 -1.11 2.25
N ILE A 150 6.92 -1.90 2.20
CA ILE A 150 7.38 -2.57 0.97
C ILE A 150 6.30 -3.53 0.45
N LEU A 151 5.73 -4.36 1.32
CA LEU A 151 4.68 -5.30 0.92
C LEU A 151 3.45 -4.59 0.36
N CYS A 152 2.99 -3.50 1.00
CA CYS A 152 1.87 -2.71 0.48
C CYS A 152 2.18 -2.11 -0.89
N LEU A 153 3.41 -1.63 -1.11
CA LEU A 153 3.84 -1.12 -2.41
C LEU A 153 3.91 -2.23 -3.46
N HIS A 154 4.35 -3.44 -3.11
CA HIS A 154 4.29 -4.61 -3.99
C HIS A 154 2.84 -4.92 -4.40
N LYS A 155 1.91 -4.90 -3.45
CA LYS A 155 0.48 -5.10 -3.72
C LYS A 155 -0.07 -4.03 -4.66
N LEU A 156 0.24 -2.75 -4.41
CA LEU A 156 -0.17 -1.63 -5.25
C LEU A 156 0.39 -1.71 -6.67
N ILE A 157 1.64 -2.13 -6.83
CA ILE A 157 2.27 -2.30 -8.14
C ILE A 157 1.71 -3.54 -8.87
N ALA A 158 1.39 -4.62 -8.16
CA ALA A 158 0.72 -5.76 -8.77
C ALA A 158 -0.64 -5.37 -9.36
N LEU A 159 -1.36 -4.48 -8.68
CA LEU A 159 -2.65 -3.95 -9.13
C LEU A 159 -2.51 -2.91 -10.24
N HIS A 160 -1.50 -2.05 -10.17
CA HIS A 160 -1.25 -0.94 -11.11
C HIS A 160 0.20 -0.95 -11.61
N PRO A 161 0.59 -1.94 -12.45
CA PRO A 161 1.98 -2.14 -12.86
C PRO A 161 2.56 -0.97 -13.66
N LEU A 162 1.69 -0.19 -14.31
CA LEU A 162 2.03 0.96 -15.14
C LEU A 162 2.04 2.30 -14.38
N ASN A 163 1.87 2.32 -13.05
CA ASN A 163 1.93 3.55 -12.26
C ASN A 163 3.38 3.90 -11.85
N PRO A 164 4.02 4.92 -12.45
CA PRO A 164 5.42 5.26 -12.15
C PRO A 164 5.63 5.74 -10.71
N TRP A 165 4.62 6.32 -10.07
CA TRP A 165 4.76 6.88 -8.72
C TRP A 165 4.89 5.79 -7.65
N SER A 166 4.18 4.67 -7.81
CA SER A 166 4.30 3.51 -6.94
C SER A 166 5.71 2.93 -6.99
N TRP A 167 6.33 2.89 -8.18
CA TRP A 167 7.71 2.45 -8.36
C TRP A 167 8.73 3.40 -7.72
N CYS A 168 8.53 4.72 -7.84
CA CYS A 168 9.35 5.70 -7.12
C CYS A 168 9.25 5.52 -5.60
N LYS A 169 8.03 5.29 -5.08
CA LYS A 169 7.82 5.02 -3.65
C LYS A 169 8.45 3.71 -3.20
N LEU A 170 8.42 2.67 -4.03
CA LEU A 170 9.11 1.42 -3.77
C LEU A 170 10.63 1.62 -3.67
N ALA A 171 11.22 2.42 -4.56
CA ALA A 171 12.64 2.76 -4.49
C ALA A 171 13.01 3.48 -3.19
N GLU A 172 12.19 4.46 -2.77
CA GLU A 172 12.34 5.15 -1.49
C GLU A 172 12.27 4.16 -0.32
N ALA A 173 11.27 3.26 -0.31
CA ALA A 173 11.10 2.27 0.75
C ALA A 173 12.26 1.27 0.86
N TYR A 174 12.87 0.87 -0.27
CA TYR A 174 14.07 0.03 -0.26
C TYR A 174 15.30 0.73 0.31
N LEU A 175 15.43 2.05 0.07
CA LEU A 175 16.54 2.86 0.56
C LEU A 175 16.35 3.35 2.01
N SER A 176 15.13 3.34 2.52
CA SER A 176 14.85 3.71 3.90
C SER A 176 15.71 2.88 4.86
N PRO A 177 16.44 3.53 5.79
CA PRO A 177 17.17 2.79 6.81
C PRO A 177 16.18 1.88 7.55
N GLY A 178 16.55 0.62 7.76
CA GLY A 178 15.76 -0.25 8.62
C GLY A 178 15.63 0.36 10.02
N PRO A 179 14.68 -0.12 10.86
CA PRO A 179 14.64 0.28 12.26
C PRO A 179 16.05 0.13 12.81
N GLY A 180 16.66 1.25 13.20
CA GLY A 180 18.00 1.20 13.76
C GLY A 180 17.94 0.21 14.91
N LEU A 181 18.67 -0.90 14.82
CA LEU A 181 18.96 -1.67 16.03
C LEU A 181 19.51 -0.64 17.02
N PRO A 182 18.99 -0.57 18.26
CA PRO A 182 19.43 0.43 19.22
C PRO A 182 20.95 0.36 19.24
N ALA A 183 21.58 1.52 19.01
CA ALA A 183 23.03 1.66 18.92
C ALA A 183 23.64 0.78 20.01
N GLY A 184 24.29 -0.30 19.58
CA GLY A 184 24.85 -1.28 20.49
C GLY A 184 25.70 -0.52 21.48
N VAL A 185 25.36 -0.64 22.76
CA VAL A 185 26.15 -0.25 23.91
C VAL A 185 27.62 -0.46 23.57
N SER A 186 28.33 0.64 23.37
CA SER A 186 29.78 0.62 23.16
C SER A 186 30.42 -0.14 24.32
N PRO A 187 31.14 -1.25 24.07
CA PRO A 187 31.92 -1.89 25.10
C PRO A 187 33.23 -1.12 25.22
N GLN A 188 33.18 0.06 25.85
CA GLN A 188 34.38 0.80 26.20
C GLN A 188 34.38 1.15 27.68
N GLY A 189 35.06 0.28 28.42
CA GLY A 189 36.03 0.74 29.41
C GLY A 189 35.45 1.26 30.71
N GLN A 190 35.31 0.33 31.65
CA GLN A 190 35.60 0.48 33.08
C GLN A 190 36.43 1.74 33.43
N LYS A 191 35.92 2.53 34.38
CA LYS A 191 36.67 3.03 35.55
C LYS A 191 35.69 3.62 36.58
N SER A 192 35.31 2.73 37.49
CA SER A 192 35.28 2.92 38.96
C SER A 192 34.99 4.30 39.56
N SER A 193 33.95 4.30 40.41
CA SER A 193 33.92 4.73 41.82
C SER A 193 32.95 5.86 42.15
N ALA A 194 31.84 5.42 42.75
CA ALA A 194 31.19 5.92 43.96
C ALA A 194 31.06 7.45 44.15
N SER A 195 29.80 7.91 44.17
CA SER A 195 29.31 8.69 45.32
C SER A 195 27.79 8.64 45.42
N SER A 196 27.34 8.79 46.65
CA SER A 196 26.03 8.51 47.21
C SER A 196 24.97 9.58 46.93
N ASP A 197 23.73 9.12 47.06
CA ASP A 197 22.64 9.73 47.83
C ASP A 197 21.56 10.62 47.19
N LYS A 198 20.34 10.28 47.64
CA LYS A 198 19.03 10.98 47.60
C LYS A 198 18.29 11.04 46.26
N ALA A 199 16.97 10.94 46.18
CA ALA A 199 15.90 10.50 47.08
C ALA A 199 14.59 10.55 46.25
N VAL A 200 13.65 9.64 46.55
CA VAL A 200 12.19 9.70 46.27
C VAL A 200 11.71 9.51 44.82
N GLY A 201 10.85 8.48 44.65
CA GLY A 201 10.09 8.13 43.45
C GLY A 201 8.87 9.04 43.18
N PRO A 202 7.94 8.66 42.27
CA PRO A 202 7.14 7.44 42.47
C PRO A 202 6.80 6.60 41.22
N SER A 203 6.42 5.36 41.52
CA SER A 203 5.43 4.45 40.90
C SER A 203 5.40 4.23 39.39
N SER A 204 5.84 3.01 39.05
CA SER A 204 5.48 2.19 37.89
C SER A 204 3.97 2.01 37.71
N VAL A 205 3.50 2.15 36.47
CA VAL A 205 2.29 1.48 35.98
C VAL A 205 2.71 0.66 34.76
N HIS A 206 2.30 -0.61 34.78
CA HIS A 206 2.72 -1.69 33.92
C HIS A 206 2.55 -1.42 32.42
N SER A 207 3.63 -1.67 31.67
CA SER A 207 3.56 -2.03 30.26
C SER A 207 2.78 -3.33 30.11
N GLY A 208 1.54 -3.22 29.66
CA GLY A 208 0.75 -4.34 29.16
C GLY A 208 1.13 -4.61 27.72
N THR A 209 1.74 -5.75 27.47
CA THR A 209 2.06 -6.30 26.15
C THR A 209 0.76 -6.52 25.37
N GLY A 210 0.37 -5.55 24.54
CA GLY A 210 -0.74 -5.68 23.59
C GLY A 210 -0.35 -6.67 22.51
N SER A 211 -0.95 -7.86 22.59
CA SER A 211 -0.73 -8.99 21.71
C SER A 211 -0.93 -8.60 20.24
N LEU A 212 0.12 -8.79 19.44
CA LEU A 212 0.06 -8.73 17.98
C LEU A 212 -1.05 -9.65 17.49
N LEU A 213 -2.04 -9.07 16.80
CA LEU A 213 -3.08 -9.79 16.08
C LEU A 213 -2.43 -10.71 15.05
N SER A 214 -2.43 -12.00 15.37
CA SER A 214 -1.96 -13.09 14.54
C SER A 214 -3.02 -13.44 13.50
N LEU A 215 -2.76 -13.10 12.24
CA LEU A 215 -3.45 -13.70 11.09
C LEU A 215 -2.89 -15.11 10.86
N PRO A 216 -3.72 -16.11 10.46
CA PRO A 216 -3.40 -17.51 10.67
C PRO A 216 -2.44 -18.05 9.60
N THR A 217 -1.22 -18.38 10.02
CA THR A 217 -0.33 -19.25 9.24
C THR A 217 -0.27 -20.60 9.96
N THR A 218 -0.96 -21.58 9.39
CA THR A 218 -0.86 -22.99 9.77
C THR A 218 0.50 -23.53 9.34
N LEU A 219 1.50 -23.58 10.23
CA LEU A 219 2.68 -24.42 10.05
C LEU A 219 3.10 -25.03 11.40
N PRO A 220 3.50 -26.32 11.43
CA PRO A 220 3.45 -27.12 12.63
C PRO A 220 4.66 -26.89 13.54
N GLU A 221 4.37 -26.82 14.84
CA GLU A 221 5.32 -27.01 15.92
C GLU A 221 5.97 -28.40 15.83
N ASN A 222 7.31 -28.41 15.92
CA ASN A 222 8.19 -29.41 16.54
C ASN A 222 9.34 -29.88 15.65
N ALA A 223 10.50 -29.24 15.85
CA ALA A 223 11.80 -29.89 15.78
C ALA A 223 12.75 -29.24 16.80
N LEU A 224 12.51 -29.55 18.07
CA LEU A 224 13.39 -29.30 19.20
C LEU A 224 14.51 -30.37 19.19
N LEU A 225 15.69 -30.07 18.65
CA LEU A 225 16.97 -30.75 18.89
C LEU A 225 18.08 -29.77 18.45
N SER A 226 19.15 -29.45 19.17
CA SER A 226 19.60 -29.79 20.51
C SER A 226 20.69 -28.77 20.88
N VAL A 227 20.89 -28.56 22.17
CA VAL A 227 21.94 -27.75 22.79
C VAL A 227 23.32 -28.21 22.34
N GLU A 228 24.07 -27.33 21.67
CA GLU A 228 25.53 -27.24 21.82
C GLU A 228 25.91 -25.77 22.03
N ALA A 229 25.99 -25.40 23.30
CA ALA A 229 26.67 -24.20 23.76
C ALA A 229 28.16 -24.53 23.87
N SER A 230 28.99 -23.97 22.98
CA SER A 230 30.38 -23.52 23.21
C SER A 230 31.11 -23.33 21.87
N GLY A 231 31.39 -22.08 21.48
CA GLY A 231 32.27 -21.81 20.35
C GLY A 231 32.20 -20.36 19.83
N SER A 232 33.21 -19.56 20.19
CA SER A 232 33.70 -18.35 19.51
C SER A 232 32.68 -17.30 19.01
N ALA A 233 32.25 -16.41 19.91
CA ALA A 233 31.55 -15.16 19.57
C ALA A 233 32.35 -14.16 18.70
N GLN A 234 33.62 -14.46 18.36
CA GLN A 234 34.51 -13.51 17.68
C GLN A 234 34.69 -13.78 16.18
N GLU A 235 34.33 -14.97 15.67
CA GLU A 235 34.43 -15.30 14.23
C GLU A 235 33.18 -14.94 13.42
N ASN A 236 32.05 -14.63 14.08
CA ASN A 236 30.78 -14.29 13.42
C ASN A 236 30.65 -12.80 13.03
N MET A 237 31.54 -11.92 13.50
CA MET A 237 31.46 -10.49 13.18
C MET A 237 31.72 -10.17 11.69
N PRO A 238 32.76 -10.73 11.04
CA PRO A 238 32.99 -10.53 9.61
C PRO A 238 31.83 -11.03 8.74
N SER A 239 31.18 -12.14 9.13
CA SER A 239 30.07 -12.72 8.36
C SER A 239 28.79 -11.87 8.42
N LEU A 240 28.48 -11.29 9.58
CA LEU A 240 27.35 -10.36 9.75
C LEU A 240 27.57 -9.05 9.01
N ALA A 241 28.78 -8.48 9.06
CA ALA A 241 29.13 -7.27 8.33
C ALA A 241 28.96 -7.48 6.82
N ARG A 242 29.55 -8.57 6.29
CA ARG A 242 29.40 -8.95 4.88
C ARG A 242 27.94 -9.15 4.47
N ARG A 243 27.12 -9.84 5.29
CA ARG A 243 25.69 -10.03 5.02
C ARG A 243 24.92 -8.71 4.97
N ARG A 244 25.27 -7.74 5.85
CA ARG A 244 24.65 -6.41 5.85
C ARG A 244 25.02 -5.62 4.59
N GLU A 245 26.28 -5.65 4.18
CA GLU A 245 26.74 -5.02 2.94
C GLU A 245 26.05 -5.63 1.71
N GLU A 246 25.97 -6.96 1.64
CA GLU A 246 25.26 -7.67 0.56
C GLU A 246 23.76 -7.29 0.51
N ALA A 247 23.09 -7.22 1.67
CA ALA A 247 21.69 -6.79 1.75
C ALA A 247 21.49 -5.32 1.36
N GLN A 248 22.43 -4.44 1.73
CA GLN A 248 22.39 -3.03 1.34
C GLN A 248 22.62 -2.84 -0.16
N MET A 249 23.54 -3.61 -0.74
CA MET A 249 23.77 -3.62 -2.19
C MET A 249 22.55 -4.16 -2.94
N GLU A 250 21.89 -5.19 -2.43
CA GLU A 250 20.65 -5.71 -3.00
C GLU A 250 19.52 -4.67 -2.94
N ALA A 251 19.33 -4.00 -1.80
CA ALA A 251 18.37 -2.93 -1.67
C ALA A 251 18.65 -1.77 -2.64
N ARG A 252 19.94 -1.41 -2.82
CA ARG A 252 20.36 -0.41 -3.81
C ARG A 252 20.04 -0.82 -5.25
N ARG A 253 20.28 -2.08 -5.62
CA ARG A 253 19.94 -2.60 -6.95
C ARG A 253 18.44 -2.55 -7.19
N LYS A 254 17.62 -3.04 -6.25
CA LYS A 254 16.16 -3.00 -6.34
C LYS A 254 15.62 -1.58 -6.44
N ALA A 255 16.17 -0.65 -5.66
CA ALA A 255 15.79 0.75 -5.73
C ALA A 255 16.15 1.39 -7.08
N CYS A 256 17.36 1.15 -7.59
CA CYS A 256 17.77 1.63 -8.92
C CYS A 256 16.88 1.06 -10.03
N ALA A 257 16.62 -0.25 -10.03
CA ALA A 257 15.74 -0.91 -10.97
C ALA A 257 14.30 -0.34 -10.92
N SER A 258 13.78 -0.10 -9.72
CA SER A 258 12.46 0.51 -9.52
C SER A 258 12.41 1.94 -10.10
N LEU A 259 13.47 2.72 -9.95
CA LEU A 259 13.57 4.06 -10.56
C LEU A 259 13.68 4.00 -12.08
N LEU A 260 14.46 3.07 -12.64
CA LEU A 260 14.53 2.84 -14.07
C LEU A 260 13.16 2.48 -14.64
N ARG A 261 12.43 1.58 -13.97
CA ARG A 261 11.05 1.24 -14.31
C ARG A 261 10.13 2.46 -14.32
N ALA A 262 10.19 3.28 -13.27
CA ALA A 262 9.40 4.51 -13.19
C ALA A 262 9.71 5.46 -14.36
N ARG A 263 11.00 5.62 -14.72
CA ARG A 263 11.41 6.45 -15.86
C ARG A 263 10.86 5.91 -17.19
N LEU A 264 10.94 4.61 -17.43
CA LEU A 264 10.41 3.99 -18.66
C LEU A 264 8.89 4.20 -18.80
N LEU A 265 8.15 4.06 -17.70
CA LEU A 265 6.70 4.30 -17.68
C LEU A 265 6.35 5.78 -17.93
N LEU A 266 7.15 6.71 -17.41
CA LEU A 266 7.01 8.14 -17.70
C LEU A 266 7.29 8.45 -19.18
N GLN A 267 8.28 7.80 -19.79
CA GLN A 267 8.59 7.93 -21.22
C GLN A 267 7.45 7.38 -22.09
N LEU A 268 6.85 6.25 -21.72
CA LEU A 268 5.68 5.69 -22.40
C LEU A 268 4.52 6.70 -22.45
N ALA A 269 4.19 7.30 -21.31
CA ALA A 269 3.09 8.26 -21.20
C ALA A 269 3.38 9.63 -21.84
N GLN A 270 4.64 9.93 -22.16
CA GLN A 270 5.09 11.25 -22.63
C GLN A 270 4.36 11.70 -23.90
N SER A 271 4.10 10.79 -24.84
CA SER A 271 3.43 11.11 -26.11
C SER A 271 1.98 11.56 -25.95
N GLN A 272 1.33 11.20 -24.84
CA GLN A 272 -0.07 11.50 -24.55
C GLN A 272 -0.24 12.75 -23.67
N GLN A 273 0.86 13.35 -23.20
CA GLN A 273 0.84 14.48 -22.29
C GLN A 273 1.18 15.78 -23.00
N THR A 274 0.55 16.87 -22.57
CA THR A 274 0.79 18.22 -23.12
C THR A 274 0.94 19.24 -22.00
N SER A 275 1.52 20.41 -22.32
CA SER A 275 1.63 21.56 -21.40
C SER A 275 2.23 21.18 -20.03
N PHE A 276 1.63 21.64 -18.92
CA PHE A 276 2.08 21.42 -17.55
C PHE A 276 2.25 19.95 -17.16
N ALA A 277 1.44 19.05 -17.73
CA ALA A 277 1.57 17.62 -17.45
C ALA A 277 2.86 17.05 -18.05
N LEU A 278 3.16 17.42 -19.30
CA LEU A 278 4.41 17.03 -19.98
C LEU A 278 5.63 17.64 -19.30
N GLU A 279 5.58 18.93 -18.92
CA GLU A 279 6.67 19.60 -18.23
C GLU A 279 7.00 18.91 -16.89
N LYS A 280 5.96 18.59 -16.09
CA LYS A 280 6.12 17.85 -14.83
C LYS A 280 6.76 16.49 -15.08
N ASN A 281 6.29 15.75 -16.08
CA ASN A 281 6.85 14.44 -16.43
C ASN A 281 8.35 14.54 -16.78
N LEU A 282 8.72 15.42 -17.70
CA LEU A 282 10.12 15.60 -18.12
C LEU A 282 11.02 15.99 -16.94
N ARG A 283 10.55 16.87 -16.05
CA ARG A 283 11.27 17.24 -14.83
C ARG A 283 11.49 16.02 -13.93
N THR A 284 10.46 15.22 -13.69
CA THR A 284 10.58 13.99 -12.89
C THR A 284 11.53 12.98 -13.53
N GLN A 285 11.52 12.83 -14.86
CA GLN A 285 12.49 11.95 -15.55
C GLN A 285 13.95 12.41 -15.31
N GLN A 286 14.20 13.73 -15.33
CA GLN A 286 15.53 14.28 -15.04
C GLN A 286 15.95 14.05 -13.58
N GLU A 287 15.03 14.24 -12.63
CA GLU A 287 15.27 13.94 -11.21
C GLU A 287 15.61 12.46 -11.00
N ILE A 288 14.86 11.55 -11.65
CA ILE A 288 15.13 10.12 -11.62
C ILE A 288 16.51 9.81 -12.22
N ALA A 289 16.85 10.40 -13.38
CA ALA A 289 18.15 10.22 -14.00
C ALA A 289 19.30 10.69 -13.10
N GLY A 290 19.11 11.77 -12.34
CA GLY A 290 20.02 12.21 -11.29
C GLY A 290 20.20 11.15 -10.21
N LYS A 291 19.09 10.69 -9.61
CA LYS A 291 19.10 9.64 -8.57
C LYS A 291 19.75 8.35 -9.05
N VAL A 292 19.50 7.93 -10.30
CA VAL A 292 20.10 6.71 -10.89
C VAL A 292 21.62 6.84 -10.98
N LYS A 293 22.15 8.01 -11.34
CA LYS A 293 23.60 8.26 -11.37
C LYS A 293 24.23 8.14 -9.98
N ASP A 294 23.53 8.57 -8.94
CA ASP A 294 24.04 8.53 -7.55
C ASP A 294 24.27 7.09 -7.04
N PHE A 295 23.68 6.06 -7.66
CA PHE A 295 23.97 4.68 -7.32
C PHE A 295 25.36 4.20 -7.77
N ASN A 296 26.00 4.89 -8.73
CA ASN A 296 27.33 4.58 -9.25
C ASN A 296 27.46 3.13 -9.80
N PHE A 297 26.40 2.60 -10.41
CA PHE A 297 26.49 1.35 -11.16
C PHE A 297 27.17 1.59 -12.53
N ARG A 298 27.83 0.55 -13.05
CA ARG A 298 28.42 0.57 -14.40
C ARG A 298 27.32 0.72 -15.47
N GLU A 299 27.66 1.30 -16.61
CA GLU A 299 26.69 1.55 -17.69
C GLU A 299 26.09 0.25 -18.25
N ASP A 300 26.89 -0.81 -18.42
CA ASP A 300 26.42 -2.14 -18.84
C ASP A 300 25.38 -2.72 -17.87
N THR A 301 25.60 -2.52 -16.58
CA THR A 301 24.69 -2.93 -15.51
C THR A 301 23.38 -2.16 -15.56
N LEU A 302 23.44 -0.85 -15.79
CA LEU A 302 22.25 0.00 -15.90
C LEU A 302 21.43 -0.35 -17.15
N LEU A 303 22.09 -0.61 -18.28
CA LEU A 303 21.44 -1.06 -19.51
C LEU A 303 20.70 -2.38 -19.32
N LEU A 304 21.33 -3.36 -18.65
CA LEU A 304 20.69 -4.63 -18.34
C LEU A 304 19.48 -4.46 -17.41
N MET A 305 19.59 -3.61 -16.37
CA MET A 305 18.45 -3.30 -15.52
C MET A 305 17.33 -2.62 -16.29
N GLU A 306 17.65 -1.69 -17.20
CA GLU A 306 16.66 -1.00 -18.03
C GLU A 306 15.97 -1.97 -19.00
N GLU A 307 16.71 -2.89 -19.63
CA GLU A 307 16.15 -3.94 -20.48
C GLU A 307 15.22 -4.88 -19.68
N ALA A 308 15.68 -5.37 -18.53
CA ALA A 308 14.90 -6.26 -17.68
C ALA A 308 13.62 -5.60 -17.18
N MET A 309 13.69 -4.32 -16.80
CA MET A 309 12.52 -3.55 -16.33
C MET A 309 11.66 -3.00 -17.48
N GLY A 310 12.06 -3.16 -18.75
CA GLY A 310 11.34 -2.67 -19.92
C GLY A 310 10.70 -3.76 -20.79
N GLU A 311 10.97 -5.05 -20.52
CA GLU A 311 10.55 -6.18 -21.35
C GLU A 311 9.04 -6.29 -21.60
N ASP A 312 8.22 -5.85 -20.64
CA ASP A 312 6.77 -5.85 -20.72
C ASP A 312 6.18 -4.53 -21.25
N ILE A 313 6.99 -3.49 -21.42
CA ILE A 313 6.56 -2.18 -21.93
C ILE A 313 6.54 -2.22 -23.47
N VAL A 314 5.67 -3.09 -24.02
CA VAL A 314 5.40 -3.20 -25.46
C VAL A 314 3.89 -3.05 -25.73
N PRO A 315 3.48 -2.44 -26.86
CA PRO A 315 2.07 -2.13 -27.12
C PRO A 315 1.12 -3.33 -27.02
N GLU A 316 1.58 -4.53 -27.35
CA GLU A 316 0.79 -5.76 -27.27
C GLU A 316 0.44 -6.11 -25.82
N LYS A 317 1.42 -6.10 -24.91
CA LYS A 317 1.25 -6.44 -23.50
C LYS A 317 0.47 -5.38 -22.73
N ILE A 318 0.67 -4.10 -23.07
CA ILE A 318 -0.06 -2.98 -22.44
C ILE A 318 -1.57 -3.09 -22.69
N LYS A 319 -1.98 -3.53 -23.88
CA LYS A 319 -3.41 -3.74 -24.20
C LYS A 319 -4.01 -4.85 -23.36
N GLU A 320 -3.30 -5.96 -23.16
CA GLU A 320 -3.75 -7.08 -22.33
C GLU A 320 -3.95 -6.67 -20.87
N GLU A 321 -3.03 -5.87 -20.31
CA GLU A 321 -3.11 -5.37 -18.93
C GLU A 321 -4.32 -4.44 -18.71
N LEU A 322 -4.55 -3.50 -19.63
CA LEU A 322 -5.67 -2.54 -19.53
C LEU A 322 -7.05 -3.23 -19.52
N HIS A 323 -7.20 -4.37 -20.20
CA HIS A 323 -8.46 -5.13 -20.22
C HIS A 323 -8.75 -5.87 -18.91
N SER A 324 -7.74 -6.08 -18.06
CA SER A 324 -7.88 -6.80 -16.79
C SER A 324 -8.35 -5.90 -15.64
N GLU A 325 -8.03 -4.60 -15.66
CA GLU A 325 -8.29 -3.66 -14.56
C GLU A 325 -9.78 -3.32 -14.37
N VAL A 326 -10.58 -3.37 -15.44
CA VAL A 326 -11.93 -2.73 -15.50
C VAL A 326 -13.07 -3.66 -15.06
N LYS A 327 -12.82 -4.93 -14.76
CA LYS A 327 -13.90 -5.85 -14.38
C LYS A 327 -14.25 -5.72 -12.90
N CYS A 328 -15.53 -5.71 -12.56
CA CYS A 328 -15.96 -6.01 -11.20
C CYS A 328 -15.56 -7.47 -10.90
N VAL A 329 -14.69 -7.65 -9.92
CA VAL A 329 -14.10 -8.94 -9.58
C VAL A 329 -14.46 -9.27 -8.14
N GLY A 330 -14.96 -10.48 -7.88
CA GLY A 330 -15.27 -10.93 -6.52
C GLY A 330 -14.02 -10.95 -5.61
N PRO A 331 -14.19 -10.94 -4.27
CA PRO A 331 -13.07 -10.82 -3.31
C PRO A 331 -11.92 -11.79 -3.56
N GLY A 332 -12.24 -13.06 -3.88
CA GLY A 332 -11.21 -14.08 -4.12
C GLY A 332 -10.33 -13.79 -5.35
N ALA A 333 -10.90 -13.20 -6.40
CA ALA A 333 -10.13 -12.85 -7.58
C ALA A 333 -9.40 -11.50 -7.41
N LEU A 334 -9.88 -10.60 -6.54
CA LEU A 334 -9.07 -9.45 -6.10
C LEU A 334 -7.83 -9.90 -5.29
N THR A 335 -7.98 -10.87 -4.39
CA THR A 335 -6.85 -11.45 -3.67
C THR A 335 -5.84 -12.09 -4.62
N ALA A 336 -6.30 -12.75 -5.69
CA ALA A 336 -5.43 -13.36 -6.70
C ALA A 336 -4.71 -12.34 -7.61
N MET A 337 -5.24 -11.12 -7.76
CA MET A 337 -4.59 -10.04 -8.54
C MET A 337 -3.41 -9.43 -7.79
N VAL A 338 -3.33 -9.64 -6.47
CA VAL A 338 -2.32 -9.06 -5.60
C VAL A 338 -1.32 -10.13 -5.20
N VAL A 339 -0.05 -9.75 -5.06
CA VAL A 339 0.99 -10.68 -4.63
C VAL A 339 0.75 -11.17 -3.20
N ALA A 340 0.87 -12.47 -2.98
CA ALA A 340 0.70 -13.09 -1.67
C ALA A 340 1.95 -12.93 -0.79
N SER A 341 3.11 -12.76 -1.41
CA SER A 341 4.39 -12.61 -0.70
C SER A 341 5.34 -11.65 -1.40
N SER A 342 6.24 -11.05 -0.62
CA SER A 342 7.33 -10.23 -1.15
C SER A 342 8.22 -11.01 -2.11
N LYS A 343 8.47 -12.30 -1.84
CA LYS A 343 9.29 -13.16 -2.70
C LYS A 343 8.69 -13.33 -4.10
N GLU A 344 7.38 -13.55 -4.19
CA GLU A 344 6.67 -13.67 -5.46
C GLU A 344 6.84 -12.42 -6.34
N PHE A 345 6.68 -11.24 -5.74
CA PHE A 345 6.90 -9.97 -6.41
C PHE A 345 8.34 -9.81 -6.89
N GLU A 346 9.30 -10.06 -6.00
CA GLU A 346 10.71 -9.88 -6.29
C GLU A 346 11.21 -10.87 -7.34
N ASP A 347 10.71 -12.10 -7.32
CA ASP A 347 11.03 -13.11 -8.31
C ASP A 347 10.42 -12.78 -9.69
N LYS A 348 9.29 -12.06 -9.74
CA LYS A 348 8.72 -11.56 -11.01
C LYS A 348 9.56 -10.44 -11.61
N TRP A 349 9.92 -9.44 -10.80
CA TRP A 349 10.50 -8.18 -11.29
C TRP A 349 12.02 -8.10 -11.22
N PHE A 350 12.66 -8.74 -10.25
CA PHE A 350 14.08 -8.57 -9.99
C PHE A 350 14.92 -9.83 -10.25
N ARG A 351 14.30 -10.98 -10.58
CA ARG A 351 15.04 -12.24 -10.82
C ARG A 351 16.11 -12.11 -11.90
N LYS A 352 15.78 -11.57 -13.08
CA LYS A 352 16.75 -11.36 -14.16
C LYS A 352 17.95 -10.49 -13.74
N ILE A 353 17.68 -9.47 -12.94
CA ILE A 353 18.72 -8.59 -12.39
C ILE A 353 19.57 -9.36 -11.38
N LYS A 354 18.93 -10.09 -10.46
CA LYS A 354 19.60 -10.88 -9.41
C LYS A 354 20.51 -11.96 -10.00
N ASP A 355 20.04 -12.68 -11.02
CA ASP A 355 20.78 -13.77 -11.67
C ASP A 355 22.07 -13.26 -12.35
N HIS A 356 22.07 -12.00 -12.82
CA HIS A 356 23.27 -11.37 -13.38
C HIS A 356 24.35 -11.08 -12.32
N PHE A 357 23.98 -10.72 -11.10
CA PHE A 357 24.94 -10.45 -10.01
C PHE A 357 25.32 -11.69 -9.21
N CYS A 358 24.48 -12.73 -9.25
CA CYS A 358 24.74 -14.04 -8.68
C CYS A 358 24.80 -15.08 -9.82
N PRO A 359 25.84 -15.08 -10.67
CA PRO A 359 26.05 -16.21 -11.56
C PRO A 359 26.19 -17.45 -10.68
N LEU A 360 25.25 -18.38 -10.81
CA LEU A 360 25.12 -19.58 -9.99
C LEU A 360 26.49 -20.15 -9.61
N GLY A 361 26.74 -20.25 -8.31
CA GLY A 361 27.76 -21.12 -7.72
C GLY A 361 27.48 -22.62 -7.92
N ASN A 362 26.91 -23.02 -9.06
CA ASN A 362 26.62 -24.42 -9.43
C ASN A 362 27.40 -24.89 -10.67
N GLN A 363 28.57 -24.30 -10.97
CA GLN A 363 29.56 -24.99 -11.81
C GLN A 363 30.43 -26.00 -11.03
N PHE A 364 30.11 -26.30 -9.76
CA PHE A 364 30.66 -27.46 -9.08
C PHE A 364 29.70 -28.65 -9.17
N HIS A 365 29.43 -29.11 -10.40
CA HIS A 365 28.96 -30.48 -10.62
C HIS A 365 29.97 -31.20 -11.51
N VAL A 366 30.95 -31.82 -10.84
CA VAL A 366 31.54 -33.13 -11.15
C VAL A 366 31.93 -33.35 -12.62
N GLU A 367 33.16 -32.97 -12.97
CA GLU A 367 34.02 -33.87 -13.76
C GLU A 367 35.06 -34.45 -12.81
N VAL A 368 34.63 -35.47 -12.08
CA VAL A 368 35.55 -36.47 -11.53
C VAL A 368 35.91 -37.36 -12.71
N GLU A 369 36.90 -36.95 -13.51
CA GLU A 369 37.60 -37.87 -14.40
C GLU A 369 38.47 -38.78 -13.53
N ILE A 370 37.91 -39.92 -13.16
CA ILE A 370 38.69 -41.09 -12.76
C ILE A 370 39.34 -41.61 -14.04
N ILE A 371 40.62 -41.33 -14.22
CA ILE A 371 41.49 -42.15 -15.05
C ILE A 371 42.38 -42.93 -14.08
N ALA A 372 42.03 -44.21 -13.91
CA ALA A 372 42.85 -45.22 -13.27
C ALA A 372 43.98 -45.69 -14.20
#